data_AF-A0A351MNI2-F1
#
_entry.id   AF-A0A351MNI2-F1
#
_cell.length_a   1.000
_cell.length_b   1.000
_cell.length_c   1.000
_cell.angle_alpha   90.00
_cell.angle_beta   90.00
_cell.angle_gamma   90.00
#
_symmetry.space_group_name_H-M   'P 1'
#
loop_
_entity.id
_entity.type
_entity.pdbx_description
1 polymer ?
#
loop_
_entity_poly.entity_id
_entity_poly.type
_entity_poly.pdbx_seq_one_letter_code
_entity_poly.pdbx_strand_id
1 'polypeptide(L)'
;AAAGLQALVSADVALAMDGPQLVSFYDLRAGRELLAAPIVPWTLQEQRDGSDVLDLPAPAASETKYDPGANALTVTATQSAADGAFVTRFWVKLDGPKATLRLRVLPDSPAALWQVRFPNLRLAQLSVTGADDHVFYPRGPGEVVRDPWQTGAQHGGRYPSGWSTMQYLAHWDPRGGLYVGVEDPVASTKDVNFTAAEGRGSLRFGCDWPGPDI
;
A
#
# COMPACT_ATOMS: atom_id res chain seq x y z
N ALA A 1 -2.58 -6.25 -23.98
CA ALA A 1 -3.93 -5.90 -23.49
C ALA A 1 -4.05 -4.39 -23.29
N ALA A 2 -5.27 -3.85 -23.21
CA ALA A 2 -5.49 -2.42 -23.06
C ALA A 2 -4.99 -1.92 -21.69
N ALA A 3 -4.05 -0.97 -21.71
CA ALA A 3 -3.85 -0.05 -20.60
C ALA A 3 -5.14 0.79 -20.50
N GLY A 4 -5.89 0.62 -19.42
CA GLY A 4 -7.13 1.34 -19.22
C GLY A 4 -7.73 1.02 -17.86
N LEU A 5 -8.54 1.96 -17.38
CA LEU A 5 -9.26 1.89 -16.13
C LEU A 5 -10.04 0.58 -15.99
N GLN A 6 -9.76 -0.18 -14.93
CA GLN A 6 -10.49 -1.38 -14.52
C GLN A 6 -10.99 -1.19 -13.09
N ALA A 7 -12.24 -1.53 -12.84
CA ALA A 7 -12.83 -1.45 -11.51
C ALA A 7 -13.32 -2.82 -11.04
N LEU A 8 -13.01 -3.13 -9.79
CA LEU A 8 -13.63 -4.19 -9.01
C LEU A 8 -14.70 -3.55 -8.15
N VAL A 9 -15.88 -4.17 -8.07
CA VAL A 9 -17.00 -3.64 -7.29
C VAL A 9 -17.58 -4.77 -6.44
N SER A 10 -17.90 -4.46 -5.20
CA SER A 10 -18.68 -5.31 -4.29
C SER A 10 -19.91 -4.52 -3.80
N ALA A 11 -20.69 -5.08 -2.87
CA ALA A 11 -21.77 -4.33 -2.23
C ALA A 11 -21.27 -3.21 -1.30
N ASP A 12 -20.03 -3.30 -0.80
CA ASP A 12 -19.53 -2.47 0.30
C ASP A 12 -18.43 -1.51 -0.14
N VAL A 13 -17.58 -1.94 -1.06
CA VAL A 13 -16.43 -1.20 -1.56
C VAL A 13 -16.26 -1.36 -3.07
N ALA A 14 -15.69 -0.34 -3.69
CA ALA A 14 -15.20 -0.39 -5.06
C ALA A 14 -13.71 -0.04 -5.09
N LEU A 15 -12.95 -0.65 -6.00
CA LEU A 15 -11.52 -0.40 -6.17
C LEU A 15 -11.23 -0.28 -7.66
N ALA A 16 -10.55 0.79 -8.07
CA ALA A 16 -10.22 1.02 -9.48
C ALA A 16 -8.71 1.16 -9.70
N MET A 17 -8.23 0.52 -10.75
CA MET A 17 -6.84 0.56 -11.21
C MET A 17 -6.78 1.14 -12.62
N ASP A 18 -5.85 2.06 -12.86
CA ASP A 18 -5.45 2.49 -14.21
C ASP A 18 -3.98 2.08 -14.44
N GLY A 19 -3.80 1.02 -15.25
CA GLY A 19 -2.51 0.34 -15.33
C GLY A 19 -2.01 -0.09 -13.94
N PRO A 20 -0.81 0.34 -13.49
CA PRO A 20 -0.27 0.00 -12.18
C PRO A 20 -0.78 0.92 -11.05
N GLN A 21 -1.50 1.99 -11.37
CA GLN A 21 -1.96 2.95 -10.37
C GLN A 21 -3.32 2.52 -9.79
N LEU A 22 -3.40 2.44 -8.47
CA LEU A 22 -4.65 2.48 -7.73
C LEU A 22 -5.17 3.91 -7.78
N VAL A 23 -6.27 4.12 -8.48
CA VAL A 23 -6.85 5.46 -8.71
C VAL A 23 -8.06 5.73 -7.82
N SER A 24 -8.70 4.70 -7.29
CA SER A 24 -9.81 4.82 -6.33
C SER A 24 -9.88 3.59 -5.42
N PHE A 25 -10.19 3.82 -4.15
CA PHE A 25 -10.66 2.80 -3.21
C PHE A 25 -11.83 3.39 -2.42
N TYR A 26 -13.03 3.12 -2.89
CA TYR A 26 -14.24 3.83 -2.47
C TYR A 26 -15.07 3.01 -1.48
N ASP A 27 -15.50 3.66 -0.40
CA ASP A 27 -16.47 3.12 0.56
C ASP A 27 -17.88 3.44 0.07
N LEU A 28 -18.58 2.41 -0.41
CA LEU A 28 -19.94 2.55 -0.95
C LEU A 28 -20.99 2.75 0.15
N ARG A 29 -20.70 2.35 1.40
CA ARG A 29 -21.61 2.54 2.53
C ARG A 29 -21.57 3.98 3.04
N ALA A 30 -20.38 4.54 3.16
CA ALA A 30 -20.19 5.93 3.58
C ALA A 30 -20.26 6.92 2.40
N GLY A 31 -20.24 6.46 1.15
CA GLY A 31 -20.30 7.33 -0.02
C GLY A 31 -19.08 8.27 -0.10
N ARG A 32 -17.87 7.74 0.09
CA ARG A 32 -16.64 8.53 0.11
C ARG A 32 -15.44 7.76 -0.44
N GLU A 33 -14.47 8.52 -0.92
CA GLU A 33 -13.17 8.01 -1.32
C GLU A 33 -12.31 7.74 -0.08
N LEU A 34 -11.65 6.57 -0.03
CA LEU A 34 -10.68 6.22 1.01
C LEU A 34 -9.24 6.56 0.58
N LEU A 35 -9.00 6.79 -0.71
CA LEU A 35 -7.68 7.15 -1.25
C LEU A 35 -7.53 8.68 -1.40
N ALA A 36 -6.48 9.26 -0.83
CA ALA A 36 -6.25 10.70 -0.92
C ALA A 36 -5.87 11.17 -2.34
N ALA A 37 -5.14 10.31 -3.07
CA ALA A 37 -4.69 10.57 -4.44
C ALA A 37 -4.25 9.25 -5.11
N PRO A 38 -4.32 9.15 -6.45
CA PRO A 38 -3.79 8.01 -7.19
C PRO A 38 -2.36 7.64 -6.79
N ILE A 39 -2.07 6.34 -6.69
CA ILE A 39 -0.76 5.83 -6.27
C ILE A 39 -0.45 4.47 -6.88
N VAL A 40 0.82 4.17 -7.14
CA VAL A 40 1.26 2.78 -7.34
C VAL A 40 1.33 2.09 -5.97
N PRO A 41 0.58 1.00 -5.73
CA PRO A 41 0.52 0.34 -4.41
C PRO A 41 1.81 -0.31 -3.93
N TRP A 42 2.90 -0.16 -4.67
CA TRP A 42 4.23 -0.60 -4.31
C TRP A 42 5.30 0.37 -4.81
N THR A 43 6.47 0.34 -4.19
CA THR A 43 7.71 0.91 -4.75
C THR A 43 8.84 -0.09 -4.60
N LEU A 44 9.84 0.00 -5.47
CA LEU A 44 11.06 -0.81 -5.40
C LEU A 44 12.25 0.13 -5.20
N GLN A 45 13.23 -0.34 -4.44
CA GLN A 45 14.56 0.25 -4.38
C GLN A 45 15.58 -0.73 -4.91
N GLU A 46 16.54 -0.23 -5.68
CA GLU A 46 17.73 -0.99 -6.07
C GLU A 46 18.95 -0.53 -5.28
N GLN A 47 19.90 -1.44 -5.11
CA GLN A 47 21.23 -1.14 -4.61
C GLN A 47 22.20 -1.06 -5.79
N ARG A 48 22.96 0.03 -5.88
CA ARG A 48 24.07 0.24 -6.80
C ARG A 48 25.38 0.32 -6.01
N ASP A 49 26.47 -0.13 -6.62
CA ASP A 49 27.87 0.03 -6.18
C ASP A 49 28.07 0.30 -4.67
N GLY A 50 28.04 -0.77 -3.87
CA GLY A 50 28.31 -0.71 -2.42
C GLY A 50 27.13 -0.24 -1.59
N SER A 51 26.83 1.06 -1.55
CA SER A 51 25.87 1.66 -0.61
C SER A 51 24.79 2.56 -1.22
N ASP A 52 24.83 2.79 -2.53
CA ASP A 52 23.88 3.70 -3.17
C ASP A 52 22.53 3.00 -3.34
N VAL A 53 21.55 3.42 -2.53
CA VAL A 53 20.17 2.91 -2.60
C VAL A 53 19.30 3.93 -3.31
N LEU A 54 18.62 3.52 -4.37
CA LEU A 54 17.81 4.40 -5.20
C LEU A 54 16.39 3.88 -5.37
N ASP A 55 15.42 4.77 -5.19
CA ASP A 55 14.03 4.52 -5.57
C ASP A 55 13.93 4.37 -7.09
N LEU A 56 13.30 3.28 -7.53
CA LEU A 56 12.98 3.11 -8.93
C LEU A 56 11.80 4.02 -9.33
N PRO A 57 11.78 4.52 -10.57
CA PRO A 57 10.63 5.24 -11.09
C PRO A 57 9.39 4.32 -11.13
N ALA A 58 8.20 4.92 -11.16
CA ALA A 58 6.96 4.19 -11.38
C ALA A 58 7.03 3.34 -12.67
N PRO A 59 6.27 2.22 -12.76
CA PRO A 59 6.38 1.32 -13.89
C PRO A 59 6.15 2.01 -15.24
N ALA A 60 7.10 1.85 -16.16
CA ALA A 60 7.07 2.47 -17.49
C ALA A 60 6.11 1.75 -18.45
N ALA A 61 5.86 0.47 -18.21
CA ALA A 61 4.92 -0.35 -18.97
C ALA A 61 4.14 -1.27 -18.02
N SER A 62 2.88 -1.54 -18.37
CA SER A 62 2.05 -2.50 -17.66
C SER A 62 1.02 -3.16 -18.56
N GLU A 63 0.59 -4.35 -18.15
CA GLU A 63 -0.52 -5.08 -18.71
C GLU A 63 -1.48 -5.49 -17.57
N THR A 64 -2.76 -5.16 -17.74
CA THR A 64 -3.82 -5.51 -16.80
C THR A 64 -4.68 -6.62 -17.35
N LYS A 65 -4.89 -7.66 -16.55
CA LYS A 65 -5.84 -8.75 -16.79
C LYS A 65 -6.94 -8.71 -15.75
N TYR A 66 -8.19 -8.58 -16.19
CA TYR A 66 -9.37 -8.61 -15.34
C TYR A 66 -10.05 -9.98 -15.40
N ASP A 67 -10.46 -10.49 -14.25
CA ASP A 67 -11.29 -11.69 -14.09
C ASP A 67 -12.59 -11.30 -13.36
N PRO A 68 -13.69 -11.09 -14.11
CA PRO A 68 -14.97 -10.71 -13.51
C PRO A 68 -15.57 -11.82 -12.64
N GLY A 69 -15.32 -13.09 -12.96
CA GLY A 69 -15.86 -14.22 -12.20
C GLY A 69 -15.23 -14.34 -10.81
N ALA A 70 -13.95 -13.98 -10.70
CA ALA A 70 -13.22 -13.95 -9.44
C ALA A 70 -13.30 -12.60 -8.70
N ASN A 71 -13.92 -11.58 -9.31
CA ASN A 71 -13.86 -10.18 -8.89
C ASN A 71 -12.42 -9.74 -8.56
N ALA A 72 -11.51 -10.02 -9.50
CA ALA A 72 -10.09 -9.87 -9.32
C ALA A 72 -9.42 -9.29 -10.56
N LEU A 73 -8.30 -8.61 -10.37
CA LEU A 73 -7.42 -8.19 -11.46
C LEU A 73 -5.97 -8.51 -11.13
N THR A 74 -5.17 -8.67 -12.17
CA THR A 74 -3.72 -8.83 -12.11
C THR A 74 -3.07 -7.75 -12.97
N VAL A 75 -2.10 -7.02 -12.43
CA VAL A 75 -1.24 -6.11 -13.17
C VAL A 75 0.16 -6.71 -13.25
N THR A 76 0.66 -6.91 -14.46
CA THR A 76 2.09 -7.20 -14.68
C THR A 76 2.75 -5.92 -15.17
N ALA A 77 3.78 -5.45 -14.47
CA ALA A 77 4.40 -4.15 -14.74
C ALA A 77 5.92 -4.23 -14.74
N THR A 78 6.56 -3.39 -15.53
CA THR A 78 8.03 -3.33 -15.69
C THR A 78 8.56 -1.99 -15.21
N GLN A 79 9.56 -2.03 -14.31
CA GLN A 79 10.27 -0.86 -13.80
C GLN A 79 11.74 -0.95 -14.21
N SER A 80 12.23 0.08 -14.90
CA SER A 80 13.62 0.16 -15.32
C SER A 80 14.53 0.30 -14.11
N ALA A 81 15.65 -0.42 -14.14
CA ALA A 81 16.73 -0.40 -13.17
C ALA A 81 18.00 0.15 -13.85
N ALA A 82 19.09 0.33 -13.12
CA ALA A 82 20.40 0.61 -13.75
C ALA A 82 20.80 -0.53 -14.69
N ASP A 83 20.73 -1.76 -14.18
CA ASP A 83 21.03 -2.98 -14.92
C ASP A 83 19.74 -3.76 -15.17
N GLY A 84 19.20 -3.61 -16.38
CA GLY A 84 17.98 -4.31 -16.80
C GLY A 84 16.70 -3.69 -16.24
N ALA A 85 15.79 -4.54 -15.76
CA ALA A 85 14.48 -4.12 -15.27
C ALA A 85 13.87 -5.16 -14.32
N PHE A 86 13.14 -4.69 -13.33
CA PHE A 86 12.30 -5.54 -12.50
C PHE A 86 10.92 -5.70 -13.11
N VAL A 87 10.44 -6.94 -13.16
CA VAL A 87 9.05 -7.25 -13.50
C VAL A 87 8.30 -7.58 -12.22
N THR A 88 7.20 -6.87 -11.97
CA THR A 88 6.32 -7.11 -10.84
C THR A 88 4.98 -7.67 -11.31
N ARG A 89 4.43 -8.61 -10.55
CA ARG A 89 3.04 -9.06 -10.69
C ARG A 89 2.28 -8.67 -9.42
N PHE A 90 1.26 -7.84 -9.58
CA PHE A 90 0.39 -7.36 -8.54
C PHE A 90 -1.02 -7.95 -8.76
N TRP A 91 -1.64 -8.45 -7.69
CA TRP A 91 -3.00 -8.96 -7.70
C TRP A 91 -3.83 -8.16 -6.72
N VAL A 92 -5.06 -7.86 -7.12
CA VAL A 92 -6.11 -7.41 -6.21
C VAL A 92 -7.39 -8.19 -6.45
N LYS A 93 -8.04 -8.55 -5.34
CA LYS A 93 -9.35 -9.21 -5.33
C LYS A 93 -10.25 -8.50 -4.33
N LEU A 94 -11.52 -8.30 -4.69
CA LEU A 94 -12.56 -7.88 -3.76
C LEU A 94 -13.45 -9.06 -3.37
N ASP A 95 -13.74 -9.16 -2.07
CA ASP A 95 -14.62 -10.16 -1.48
C ASP A 95 -15.43 -9.50 -0.36
N GLY A 96 -16.66 -9.07 -0.69
CA GLY A 96 -17.46 -8.20 0.18
C GLY A 96 -16.67 -6.92 0.55
N PRO A 97 -16.53 -6.57 1.85
CA PRO A 97 -15.80 -5.38 2.27
C PRO A 97 -14.28 -5.55 2.27
N LYS A 98 -13.76 -6.75 1.91
CA LYS A 98 -12.32 -7.06 1.98
C LYS A 98 -11.66 -6.89 0.62
N ALA A 99 -10.61 -6.07 0.56
CA ALA A 99 -9.65 -6.05 -0.52
C ALA A 99 -8.41 -6.89 -0.14
N THR A 100 -8.06 -7.89 -0.96
CA THR A 100 -6.82 -8.65 -0.80
C THR A 100 -5.82 -8.19 -1.84
N LEU A 101 -4.67 -7.67 -1.40
CA LEU A 101 -3.58 -7.23 -2.26
C LEU A 101 -2.42 -8.21 -2.15
N ARG A 102 -1.81 -8.58 -3.28
CA ARG A 102 -0.59 -9.40 -3.30
C ARG A 102 0.38 -8.81 -4.31
N LEU A 103 1.67 -8.82 -3.97
CA LEU A 103 2.75 -8.41 -4.86
C LEU A 103 3.78 -9.53 -4.97
N ARG A 104 4.34 -9.72 -6.16
CA ARG A 104 5.51 -10.54 -6.41
C ARG A 104 6.47 -9.78 -7.33
N VAL A 105 7.73 -9.66 -6.92
CA VAL A 105 8.82 -9.26 -7.82
C VAL A 105 9.38 -10.54 -8.44
N LEU A 106 9.56 -10.57 -9.77
CA LEU A 106 10.13 -11.71 -10.48
C LEU A 106 11.67 -11.66 -10.43
N PRO A 107 12.35 -12.82 -10.37
CA PRO A 107 13.79 -12.89 -10.06
C PRO A 107 14.73 -12.64 -11.26
N ASP A 108 14.22 -12.23 -12.42
CA ASP A 108 14.97 -12.25 -13.68
C ASP A 108 15.77 -10.95 -13.96
N SER A 109 15.78 -10.01 -13.02
CA SER A 109 16.54 -8.76 -13.14
C SER A 109 18.00 -8.97 -12.73
N PRO A 110 18.99 -8.46 -13.48
CA PRO A 110 20.39 -8.48 -13.04
C PRO A 110 20.69 -7.42 -11.97
N ALA A 111 19.84 -6.41 -11.81
CA ALA A 111 19.97 -5.43 -10.72
C ALA A 111 19.64 -6.03 -9.34
N ALA A 112 20.33 -5.55 -8.31
CA ALA A 112 20.11 -5.96 -6.92
C ALA A 112 18.88 -5.25 -6.32
N LEU A 113 17.84 -6.03 -6.00
CA LEU A 113 16.66 -5.53 -5.28
C LEU A 113 17.03 -5.27 -3.82
N TRP A 114 16.95 -4.02 -3.39
CA TRP A 114 17.28 -3.61 -2.02
C TRP A 114 16.09 -3.66 -1.08
N GLN A 115 14.95 -3.10 -1.51
CA GLN A 115 13.76 -2.97 -0.67
C GLN A 115 12.50 -2.95 -1.52
N VAL A 116 11.41 -3.46 -0.97
CA VAL A 116 10.07 -3.34 -1.52
C VAL A 116 9.19 -2.62 -0.50
N ARG A 117 8.58 -1.50 -0.88
CA ARG A 117 7.49 -0.92 -0.07
C ARG A 117 6.17 -1.52 -0.52
N PHE A 118 5.51 -2.33 0.32
CA PHE A 118 4.22 -2.93 -0.01
C PHE A 118 3.43 -3.34 1.25
N PRO A 119 2.12 -3.06 1.36
CA PRO A 119 1.38 -2.13 0.51
C PRO A 119 1.93 -0.71 0.68
N ASN A 120 1.72 0.15 -0.31
CA ASN A 120 2.03 1.57 -0.28
C ASN A 120 0.72 2.34 -0.55
N LEU A 121 0.14 2.93 0.48
CA LEU A 121 -1.17 3.56 0.40
C LEU A 121 -1.13 5.01 0.86
N ARG A 122 -1.99 5.83 0.25
CA ARG A 122 -2.28 7.21 0.66
C ARG A 122 -3.76 7.31 0.99
N LEU A 123 -4.10 7.20 2.26
CA LEU A 123 -5.47 7.23 2.74
C LEU A 123 -5.97 8.66 2.89
N ALA A 124 -7.21 8.93 2.49
CA ALA A 124 -7.85 10.24 2.58
C ALA A 124 -8.29 10.55 4.02
N GLN A 125 -8.33 11.83 4.36
CA GLN A 125 -9.06 12.29 5.55
C GLN A 125 -10.54 11.90 5.43
N LEU A 126 -11.10 11.24 6.45
CA LEU A 126 -12.44 10.63 6.39
C LEU A 126 -13.54 11.58 6.87
N SER A 127 -13.29 12.32 7.97
CA SER A 127 -14.17 13.37 8.44
C SER A 127 -13.88 14.71 7.76
N VAL A 128 -14.80 15.66 7.86
CA VAL A 128 -14.69 16.97 7.19
C VAL A 128 -13.47 17.76 7.66
N THR A 129 -13.11 17.66 8.94
CA THR A 129 -12.03 18.46 9.55
C THR A 129 -10.82 17.64 9.98
N GLY A 130 -10.93 16.32 10.04
CA GLY A 130 -9.95 15.40 10.64
C GLY A 130 -10.17 15.18 12.14
N ALA A 131 -10.99 16.00 12.80
CA ALA A 131 -11.15 15.99 14.27
C ALA A 131 -11.78 14.69 14.81
N ASP A 132 -12.55 13.98 13.98
CA ASP A 132 -13.19 12.71 14.37
C ASP A 132 -12.49 11.49 13.78
N ASP A 133 -11.39 11.70 13.05
CA ASP A 133 -10.56 10.61 12.54
C ASP A 133 -9.69 10.06 13.67
N HIS A 134 -9.56 8.74 13.67
CA HIS A 134 -8.75 7.98 14.61
C HIS A 134 -7.79 7.09 13.83
N VAL A 135 -6.58 6.95 14.34
CA VAL A 135 -5.57 6.04 13.79
C VAL A 135 -5.08 5.13 14.89
N PHE A 136 -5.14 3.82 14.64
CA PHE A 136 -4.47 2.81 15.44
C PHE A 136 -3.11 2.47 14.85
N TYR A 137 -2.07 2.35 15.67
CA TYR A 137 -0.75 1.90 15.22
C TYR A 137 -0.03 1.03 16.25
N PRO A 138 0.90 0.17 15.83
CA PRO A 138 1.32 -1.00 16.62
C PRO A 138 2.46 -0.73 17.61
N ARG A 139 2.48 0.45 18.26
CA ARG A 139 3.50 0.79 19.26
C ARG A 139 3.19 0.13 20.61
N GLY A 140 4.07 -0.74 21.09
CA GLY A 140 3.87 -1.48 22.33
C GLY A 140 2.59 -2.34 22.30
N PRO A 141 1.62 -2.15 23.21
CA PRO A 141 0.33 -2.84 23.15
C PRO A 141 -0.59 -2.33 22.02
N GLY A 142 -0.20 -1.28 21.30
CA GLY A 142 -1.01 -0.58 20.33
C GLY A 142 -1.56 0.73 20.91
N GLU A 143 -1.63 1.74 20.06
CA GLU A 143 -2.08 3.08 20.45
C GLU A 143 -3.09 3.63 19.46
N VAL A 144 -4.01 4.46 19.98
CA VAL A 144 -4.99 5.17 19.16
C VAL A 144 -4.77 6.67 19.34
N VAL A 145 -4.66 7.39 18.23
CA VAL A 145 -4.60 8.85 18.21
C VAL A 145 -5.83 9.39 17.50
N ARG A 146 -6.50 10.37 18.12
CA ARG A 146 -7.57 11.17 17.52
C ARG A 146 -6.95 12.41 16.86
N ASP A 147 -7.51 12.83 15.73
CA ASP A 147 -7.01 13.93 14.91
C ASP A 147 -5.51 13.78 14.58
N PRO A 148 -5.15 12.77 13.76
CA PRO A 148 -3.76 12.42 13.50
C PRO A 148 -2.99 13.56 12.80
N TRP A 149 -3.68 14.46 12.07
CA TRP A 149 -3.02 15.61 11.42
C TRP A 149 -2.76 16.75 12.40
N GLN A 150 -3.66 17.01 13.35
CA GLN A 150 -3.40 18.02 14.39
C GLN A 150 -2.21 17.61 15.27
N THR A 151 -2.09 16.32 15.57
CA THR A 151 -1.06 15.78 16.46
C THR A 151 0.27 15.50 15.75
N GLY A 152 0.31 15.51 14.41
CA GLY A 152 1.48 15.09 13.65
C GLY A 152 1.80 13.60 13.84
N ALA A 153 0.76 12.78 13.95
CA ALA A 153 0.88 11.36 14.27
C ALA A 153 1.73 10.64 13.22
N GLN A 154 2.73 9.90 13.71
CA GLN A 154 3.64 9.12 12.88
C GLN A 154 4.16 7.91 13.66
N HIS A 155 4.54 6.88 12.92
CA HIS A 155 5.19 5.70 13.45
C HIS A 155 6.09 5.09 12.39
N GLY A 156 7.25 4.62 12.83
CA GLY A 156 8.13 3.77 12.04
C GLY A 156 8.80 2.79 12.99
N GLY A 157 8.80 1.52 12.63
CA GLY A 157 9.45 0.52 13.45
C GLY A 157 9.53 -0.86 12.83
N ARG A 158 10.62 -1.53 13.15
CA ARG A 158 10.90 -2.91 12.74
C ARG A 158 9.94 -3.87 13.41
N TYR A 159 9.14 -4.57 12.62
CA TYR A 159 8.38 -5.73 13.04
C TYR A 159 9.16 -7.02 12.75
N PRO A 160 9.10 -8.02 13.65
CA PRO A 160 8.52 -7.96 14.99
C PRO A 160 9.49 -7.32 16.00
N SER A 161 8.99 -6.42 16.83
CA SER A 161 9.74 -5.88 18.00
C SER A 161 8.79 -5.36 19.07
N GLY A 162 9.32 -5.03 20.27
CA GLY A 162 8.53 -4.38 21.32
C GLY A 162 8.01 -2.99 20.92
N TRP A 163 8.61 -2.36 19.90
CA TRP A 163 8.16 -1.07 19.36
C TRP A 163 7.22 -1.23 18.16
N SER A 164 7.15 -2.40 17.53
CA SER A 164 6.20 -2.72 16.45
C SER A 164 5.79 -4.19 16.58
N THR A 165 4.75 -4.41 17.39
CA THR A 165 4.33 -5.75 17.83
C THR A 165 3.33 -6.42 16.89
N MET A 166 2.76 -5.65 15.95
CA MET A 166 1.72 -6.08 15.02
C MET A 166 1.99 -5.53 13.61
N GLN A 167 1.48 -6.23 12.59
CA GLN A 167 1.62 -5.87 11.16
C GLN A 167 0.36 -5.22 10.61
N TYR A 168 -0.30 -4.36 11.38
CA TYR A 168 -1.52 -3.68 10.91
C TYR A 168 -1.67 -2.27 11.48
N LEU A 169 -2.45 -1.48 10.75
CA LEU A 169 -2.93 -0.15 11.13
C LEU A 169 -4.44 -0.11 10.90
N ALA A 170 -5.15 0.77 11.60
CA ALA A 170 -6.52 1.13 11.25
C ALA A 170 -6.68 2.65 11.21
N HIS A 171 -7.53 3.13 10.31
CA HIS A 171 -7.92 4.53 10.18
C HIS A 171 -9.43 4.59 9.99
N TRP A 172 -10.14 5.30 10.87
CA TRP A 172 -11.60 5.36 10.86
C TRP A 172 -12.14 6.67 11.42
N ASP A 173 -13.39 6.94 11.11
CA ASP A 173 -14.25 7.95 11.76
C ASP A 173 -15.56 7.27 12.25
N PRO A 174 -16.52 8.01 12.83
CA PRO A 174 -17.79 7.42 13.28
C PRO A 174 -18.64 6.77 12.18
N ARG A 175 -18.35 7.01 10.90
CA ARG A 175 -19.10 6.46 9.75
C ARG A 175 -18.46 5.19 9.20
N GLY A 176 -17.22 4.88 9.60
CA GLY A 176 -16.48 3.69 9.17
C GLY A 176 -15.01 4.00 8.87
N GLY A 177 -14.32 3.05 8.25
CA GLY A 177 -12.92 3.17 7.92
C GLY A 177 -12.33 1.88 7.41
N LEU A 178 -11.01 1.78 7.48
CA LEU A 178 -10.26 0.63 7.01
C LEU A 178 -9.25 0.19 8.07
N TYR A 179 -9.01 -1.11 8.12
CA TYR A 179 -7.78 -1.65 8.70
C TYR A 179 -6.96 -2.27 7.58
N VAL A 180 -5.65 -2.08 7.61
CA VAL A 180 -4.72 -2.70 6.66
C VAL A 180 -3.83 -3.64 7.44
N GLY A 181 -4.03 -4.95 7.24
CA GLY A 181 -3.17 -5.99 7.76
C GLY A 181 -2.22 -6.50 6.70
N VAL A 182 -0.97 -6.71 7.08
CA VAL A 182 0.05 -7.31 6.24
C VAL A 182 0.20 -8.77 6.64
N GLU A 183 -0.34 -9.65 5.80
CA GLU A 183 -0.19 -11.09 5.94
C GLU A 183 1.21 -11.50 5.51
N ASP A 184 1.95 -12.12 6.43
CA ASP A 184 3.28 -12.65 6.17
C ASP A 184 3.40 -14.09 6.69
N PRO A 185 3.26 -15.09 5.81
CA PRO A 185 3.31 -16.49 6.19
C PRO A 185 4.64 -16.96 6.81
N VAL A 186 5.73 -16.23 6.57
CA VAL A 186 7.08 -16.61 7.03
C VAL A 186 7.61 -15.70 8.15
N ALA A 187 6.78 -14.76 8.63
CA ALA A 187 7.14 -13.83 9.70
C ALA A 187 8.47 -13.10 9.49
N SER A 188 8.73 -12.67 8.25
CA SER A 188 9.90 -11.87 7.86
C SER A 188 9.99 -10.61 8.70
N THR A 189 11.18 -10.02 8.76
CA THR A 189 11.29 -8.67 9.30
C THR A 189 10.87 -7.63 8.26
N LYS A 190 10.20 -6.56 8.68
CA LYS A 190 9.89 -5.39 7.85
C LYS A 190 9.74 -4.14 8.71
N ASP A 191 9.87 -2.96 8.14
CA ASP A 191 9.55 -1.72 8.86
C ASP A 191 8.10 -1.32 8.55
N VAL A 192 7.26 -1.22 9.59
CA VAL A 192 5.85 -0.79 9.47
C VAL A 192 5.81 0.71 9.69
N ASN A 193 5.35 1.44 8.68
CA ASN A 193 5.42 2.89 8.65
C ASN A 193 4.03 3.50 8.45
N PHE A 194 3.73 4.53 9.24
CA PHE A 194 2.66 5.47 8.90
C PHE A 194 3.04 6.90 9.22
N THR A 195 2.46 7.83 8.47
CA THR A 195 2.62 9.26 8.72
C THR A 195 1.35 9.99 8.30
N ALA A 196 0.76 10.77 9.20
CA ALA A 196 -0.18 11.81 8.81
C ALA A 196 0.62 12.90 8.08
N ALA A 197 0.45 13.00 6.77
CA ALA A 197 1.28 13.88 5.95
C ALA A 197 1.13 15.36 6.38
N GLU A 198 2.22 16.12 6.25
CA GLU A 198 2.19 17.57 6.44
C GLU A 198 1.25 18.21 5.39
N GLY A 199 0.29 19.00 5.87
CA GLY A 199 -0.85 19.46 5.06
C GLY A 199 -2.03 18.49 5.21
N ARG A 200 -3.14 18.98 5.79
CA ARG A 200 -4.35 18.18 6.04
C ARG A 200 -4.77 17.40 4.79
N GLY A 201 -5.19 16.15 4.95
CA GLY A 201 -5.89 15.41 3.89
C GLY A 201 -5.32 14.05 3.50
N SER A 202 -4.15 13.65 3.99
CA SER A 202 -3.59 12.32 3.66
C SER A 202 -2.85 11.65 4.82
N LEU A 203 -3.04 10.34 4.96
CA LEU A 203 -2.26 9.45 5.81
C LEU A 203 -1.51 8.47 4.90
N ARG A 204 -0.19 8.39 5.02
CA ARG A 204 0.64 7.43 4.28
C ARG A 204 0.79 6.17 5.12
N PHE A 205 0.53 5.02 4.53
CA PHE A 205 0.79 3.72 5.15
C PHE A 205 1.66 2.87 4.23
N GLY A 206 2.68 2.24 4.79
CA GLY A 206 3.33 1.15 4.07
C GLY A 206 4.28 0.34 4.91
N CYS A 207 4.68 -0.80 4.34
CA CYS A 207 5.67 -1.69 4.96
C CYS A 207 6.88 -1.80 4.04
N ASP A 208 8.06 -1.55 4.60
CA ASP A 208 9.33 -1.65 3.92
C ASP A 208 9.93 -3.04 4.19
N TRP A 209 9.89 -3.86 3.15
CA TRP A 209 10.43 -5.22 3.16
C TRP A 209 11.85 -5.18 2.62
N PRO A 210 12.85 -5.64 3.39
CA PRO A 210 14.18 -5.82 2.82
C PRO A 210 14.12 -6.83 1.68
N GLY A 211 14.91 -6.59 0.64
CA GLY A 211 15.22 -7.61 -0.35
C GLY A 211 15.78 -8.85 0.35
N PRO A 212 15.57 -10.05 -0.20
CA PRO A 212 16.21 -11.24 0.34
C PRO A 212 17.73 -11.08 0.28
N ASP A 213 18.44 -11.48 1.34
CA ASP A 213 19.89 -11.62 1.29
C ASP A 213 20.23 -12.65 0.20
N ILE A 214 20.93 -12.22 -0.86
CA ILE A 214 21.40 -13.07 -1.97
C ILE A 214 22.92 -13.22 -1.94
#